data_AF-A0A2A3C3R7-F1
#
_entry.id   AF-A0A2A3C3R7-F1
#
_cell.length_a   1.000
_cell.length_b   1.000
_cell.length_c   1.000
_cell.angle_alpha   90.00
_cell.angle_beta   90.00
_cell.angle_gamma   90.00
#
_symmetry.space_group_name_H-M   'P 1'
#
loop_
_entity.id
_entity.type
_entity.pdbx_description
1 polymer ?
#
loop_
_entity_poly.entity_id
_entity_poly.type
_entity_poly.pdbx_seq_one_letter_code
_entity_poly.pdbx_strand_id
1 'polypeptide(L)' 'MDHQINIGEQADDQPYEVTSFARKHGLTVPVADAVLFAKGPSRVACDTAALAFLCAVAQYAKKQGAR' A
#
# COMPACT_ATOMS: atom_id res chain seq x y z
N MET A 1 -25.41 -26.43 17.66
CA MET A 1 -24.07 -25.93 18.01
C MET A 1 -23.71 -24.91 16.95
N ASP A 2 -23.88 -23.65 17.32
CA ASP A 2 -23.90 -22.48 16.46
C ASP A 2 -22.52 -22.24 15.83
N HIS A 3 -22.49 -22.10 14.51
CA HIS A 3 -21.29 -21.71 13.78
C HIS A 3 -21.02 -20.23 14.05
N GLN A 4 -20.27 -19.92 15.11
CA GLN A 4 -19.74 -18.58 15.34
C GLN A 4 -18.72 -18.26 14.26
N ILE A 5 -19.17 -17.52 13.24
CA ILE A 5 -18.28 -16.88 12.30
C ILE A 5 -17.63 -15.71 13.05
N ASN A 6 -16.39 -15.92 13.51
CA ASN A 6 -15.58 -14.89 14.15
C ASN A 6 -15.06 -13.92 13.07
N ILE A 7 -15.92 -13.04 12.57
CA ILE A 7 -15.57 -11.97 11.61
C ILE A 7 -14.93 -10.81 12.37
N GLY A 8 -13.78 -11.09 13.00
CA GLY A 8 -13.02 -10.10 13.78
C GLY A 8 -11.51 -10.29 13.76
N GLU A 9 -11.00 -11.35 13.14
CA GLU A 9 -9.57 -11.65 13.18
C GLU A 9 -8.78 -10.89 12.10
N GLN A 10 -7.90 -10.00 12.57
CA GLN A 10 -6.54 -9.84 12.06
C GLN A 10 -6.38 -9.45 10.58
N ALA A 11 -7.19 -8.50 10.08
CA ALA A 11 -6.84 -7.86 8.82
C ALA A 11 -5.46 -7.17 8.90
N ASP A 12 -5.10 -6.56 10.03
CA ASP A 12 -3.85 -5.80 10.16
C ASP A 12 -2.56 -6.64 10.25
N ASP A 13 -2.66 -7.91 10.65
CA ASP A 13 -1.48 -8.79 10.76
C ASP A 13 -1.16 -9.53 9.44
N GLN A 14 -2.10 -9.55 8.48
CA GLN A 14 -1.85 -10.19 7.19
C GLN A 14 -1.16 -9.24 6.21
N PRO A 15 -0.12 -9.69 5.48
CA PRO A 15 0.48 -8.91 4.40
C PRO A 15 -0.56 -8.43 3.38
N TYR A 16 -0.30 -7.31 2.73
CA TYR A 16 -1.16 -6.86 1.63
C TYR A 16 -1.05 -7.80 0.43
N GLU A 17 -2.18 -8.07 -0.21
CA GLU A 17 -2.20 -8.56 -1.59
C GLU A 17 -1.88 -7.39 -2.53
N VAL A 18 -1.00 -7.62 -3.50
CA VAL A 18 -0.40 -6.58 -4.35
C VAL A 18 -1.45 -5.79 -5.14
N THR A 19 -2.43 -6.47 -5.74
CA THR A 19 -3.48 -5.86 -6.56
C THR A 19 -4.41 -4.98 -5.72
N SER A 20 -4.74 -5.45 -4.52
CA SER A 20 -5.58 -4.75 -3.55
C SER A 20 -4.88 -3.49 -3.04
N PHE A 21 -3.58 -3.58 -2.76
CA PHE A 21 -2.75 -2.43 -2.40
C PHE A 21 -2.64 -1.41 -3.54
N ALA A 22 -2.39 -1.89 -4.76
CA ALA A 22 -2.33 -1.05 -5.96
C ALA A 22 -3.63 -0.26 -6.14
N ARG A 23 -4.78 -0.95 -6.04
CA ARG A 23 -6.10 -0.32 -6.14
C ARG A 23 -6.36 0.69 -5.02
N LYS A 24 -6.01 0.36 -3.77
CA LYS A 24 -6.20 1.23 -2.60
C LYS A 24 -5.47 2.57 -2.76
N HIS A 25 -4.25 2.53 -3.26
CA HIS A 25 -3.36 3.70 -3.34
C HIS A 25 -3.29 4.35 -4.73
N GLY A 26 -4.05 3.84 -5.71
CA GLY A 26 -4.01 4.35 -7.09
C GLY A 26 -2.65 4.13 -7.77
N LEU A 27 -1.94 3.07 -7.39
CA LEU A 27 -0.63 2.71 -7.93
C LEU A 27 -0.79 1.69 -9.07
N THR A 28 0.20 1.62 -9.95
CA THR A 28 0.32 0.48 -10.86
C THR A 28 0.81 -0.74 -10.09
N VAL A 29 0.48 -1.95 -10.59
CA VAL A 29 0.88 -3.22 -9.94
C VAL A 29 2.40 -3.30 -9.70
N PRO A 30 3.29 -2.92 -10.65
CA PRO A 30 4.74 -2.96 -10.39
C PRO A 30 5.20 -2.00 -9.28
N VAL A 31 4.57 -0.83 -9.16
CA VAL A 31 4.91 0.13 -8.11
C VAL A 31 4.42 -0.37 -6.75
N ALA A 32 3.21 -0.93 -6.70
CA ALA A 32 2.67 -1.56 -5.50
C ALA A 32 3.58 -2.70 -5.02
N ASP A 33 4.01 -3.59 -5.92
CA ASP A 33 4.91 -4.69 -5.62
C ASP A 33 6.24 -4.20 -5.01
N ALA A 34 6.85 -3.19 -5.63
CA ALA A 34 8.09 -2.59 -5.14
C ALA A 34 7.95 -1.97 -3.73
N VAL A 35 6.83 -1.28 -3.46
CA VAL A 35 6.56 -0.69 -2.13
C VAL A 35 6.40 -1.77 -1.06
N LEU A 36 5.63 -2.84 -1.36
CA LEU A 36 5.42 -3.96 -0.43
C LEU A 36 6.73 -4.73 -0.18
N PHE A 37 7.49 -5.00 -1.24
CA PHE A 37 8.81 -5.64 -1.13
C PHE A 37 9.77 -4.84 -0.25
N ALA A 38 9.79 -3.51 -0.38
CA ALA A 38 10.71 -2.65 0.35
C ALA A 38 10.38 -2.47 1.84
N LYS A 39 9.12 -2.62 2.25
CA LYS A 39 8.68 -2.37 3.64
C LYS A 39 8.39 -3.62 4.45
N GLY A 40 8.21 -4.76 3.80
CA GLY A 40 7.84 -6.00 4.48
C GLY A 40 6.37 -6.03 4.89
N PRO A 41 5.95 -7.00 5.74
CA PRO A 41 4.54 -7.37 5.88
C PRO A 41 3.68 -6.36 6.65
N SER A 42 4.27 -5.33 7.28
CA SER A 42 3.52 -4.37 8.09
C SER A 42 2.64 -3.47 7.21
N ARG A 43 1.32 -3.58 7.36
CA ARG A 43 0.34 -2.77 6.62
C ARG A 43 0.51 -1.27 6.85
N VAL A 44 0.72 -0.87 8.11
CA VAL A 44 0.94 0.54 8.49
C VAL A 44 2.18 1.11 7.82
N ALA A 45 3.28 0.33 7.80
CA ALA A 45 4.51 0.75 7.13
C ALA A 45 4.33 0.86 5.61
N CYS A 46 3.60 -0.07 5.00
CA CYS A 46 3.27 -0.06 3.57
C CYS A 46 2.40 1.13 3.19
N ASP A 47 1.35 1.42 3.96
CA ASP A 47 0.46 2.56 3.71
C ASP A 47 1.21 3.89 3.83
N THR A 48 2.06 4.03 4.85
CA THR A 48 2.91 5.22 5.01
C THR A 48 3.89 5.38 3.85
N ALA A 49 4.46 4.26 3.37
CA ALA A 49 5.37 4.27 2.23
C ALA A 49 4.68 4.64 0.91
N ALA A 50 3.46 4.15 0.67
CA ALA A 50 2.67 4.55 -0.50
C ALA A 50 2.38 6.06 -0.50
N LEU A 51 1.97 6.61 0.64
CA LEU A 51 1.75 8.05 0.76
C LEU A 51 3.03 8.86 0.52
N ALA A 52 4.14 8.44 1.12
CA ALA A 52 5.44 9.08 0.91
C ALA A 52 5.88 9.02 -0.56
N PHE A 53 5.66 7.89 -1.23
CA PHE A 53 5.96 7.71 -2.65
C PHE A 53 5.13 8.67 -3.51
N LEU A 54 3.81 8.75 -3.30
CA LEU A 54 2.93 9.65 -4.04
C LEU A 54 3.32 11.12 -3.85
N CYS A 55 3.65 11.53 -2.62
CA CYS A 55 4.19 12.86 -2.33
C CYS A 55 5.48 13.12 -3.11
N ALA A 56 6.43 12.17 -3.12
CA ALA A 56 7.68 12.31 -3.86
C ALA A 56 7.45 12.44 -5.37
N VAL A 57 6.56 11.64 -5.95
CA VAL A 57 6.18 11.72 -7.37
C VAL A 57 5.57 13.07 -7.70
N ALA A 58 4.64 13.57 -6.88
CA ALA A 58 4.03 14.89 -7.08
C ALA A 58 5.06 16.02 -7.06
N GLN A 59 6.00 15.99 -6.09
CA GLN A 59 7.08 16.98 -6.01
C GLN A 59 8.03 16.89 -7.20
N TYR A 60 8.34 15.67 -7.65
CA TYR A 60 9.17 15.45 -8.82
C TYR A 60 8.52 15.98 -10.10
N ALA A 61 7.22 15.72 -10.30
CA ALA A 61 6.45 16.26 -11.43
C ALA A 61 6.45 17.80 -11.43
N LYS A 62 6.23 18.42 -10.26
CA LYS A 62 6.29 19.89 -10.12
C LYS A 62 7.67 20.45 -10.50
N LYS A 63 8.76 19.80 -10.09
CA LYS A 63 10.13 20.21 -10.43
C LYS A 63 10.42 20.09 -11.92
N GLN A 64 9.86 19.07 -12.59
CA GLN A 64 10.05 18.87 -14.03
C GLN A 64 9.25 19.85 -14.88
N GLY A 65 8.03 20.21 -14.47
CA GLY A 65 7.24 21.23 -15.18
C GLY A 65 7.76 22.67 -15.02
N ALA A 66 8.64 22.90 -14.04
CA ALA A 66 9.34 24.17 -13.83
C ALA A 66 10.70 24.25 -14.56
N ARG A 67 11.09 23.19 -15.25
CA ARG A 67 12.32 23.10 -16.06
C ARG A 67 12.00 23.32 -17.52
#